data_AF-A0A8B9MM27-F1
#
_entry.id   AF-A0A8B9MM27-F1
#
_cell.length_a   1.000
_cell.length_b   1.000
_cell.length_c   1.000
_cell.angle_alpha   90.00
_cell.angle_beta   90.00
_cell.angle_gamma   90.00
#
_symmetry.space_group_name_H-M   'P 1'
#
loop_
_entity.id
_entity.type
_entity.pdbx_description
1 polymer ?
#
loop_
_entity_poly.entity_id
_entity_poly.type
_entity_poly.pdbx_seq_one_letter_code
_entity_poly.pdbx_strand_id
1 'polypeptide(L)'
;TNAMIKASAETGKQAVPTFSDKPISKRRDSEAVQKAKTLYASCMNENKIEKADVKPLLSILRHSPFRWPVLESNIGPEGLWSERRFSLVQTLATLRGQYSNSVFIRLYVAADDKISNRYILKLDQASLSLASREDYLENTTEAKSYRDAFLQFMVDTAVLLGANTSRAESDMKSVLRLEVKIAEIMIPYENRTSEVMYNKMNISELSAMIPQFDWLGYIKKVIDTRLYPELKDIGPSENVIVRVPQYFKDLFRILENERKKTLANYLVWRMVYSRLFNLSRRFQYRWLEFSRVIHGTTTLLPQWDKCVDLVENALPYVVGKMFVNAHFQEDKKEMMEELTEGIRWAFIDMLEKENDWMDSETKKKAYEKVTNINTSKFVGKSDEKAVETFYHWKVLNSLYSSSTFHTAVLFTDVQMK
;
A
#
# COMPACT_ATOMS: atom_id res chain seq x y z
N THR A 1 -4.06 -26.50 9.55
CA THR A 1 -3.72 -25.10 9.92
C THR A 1 -4.22 -24.08 8.91
N ASN A 2 -3.89 -24.19 7.60
CA ASN A 2 -4.38 -23.26 6.57
C ASN A 2 -5.91 -23.23 6.40
N ALA A 3 -6.61 -24.36 6.59
CA ALA A 3 -8.07 -24.41 6.51
C ALA A 3 -8.77 -23.68 7.69
N MET A 4 -8.20 -23.72 8.90
CA MET A 4 -8.73 -22.99 10.06
C MET A 4 -8.46 -21.49 9.99
N ILE A 5 -7.28 -21.08 9.51
CA ILE A 5 -6.96 -19.67 9.27
C ILE A 5 -7.87 -19.10 8.18
N LYS A 6 -8.10 -19.86 7.11
CA LYS A 6 -9.01 -19.49 6.01
C LYS A 6 -10.47 -19.43 6.48
N ALA A 7 -10.94 -20.42 7.24
CA ALA A 7 -12.27 -20.41 7.83
C ALA A 7 -12.47 -19.25 8.84
N SER A 8 -11.45 -18.92 9.65
CA SER A 8 -11.50 -17.80 10.58
C SER A 8 -11.50 -16.45 9.84
N ALA A 9 -10.73 -16.32 8.76
CA ALA A 9 -10.76 -15.15 7.87
C ALA A 9 -12.11 -15.01 7.14
N GLU A 10 -12.68 -16.11 6.66
CA GLU A 10 -14.02 -16.13 6.03
C GLU A 10 -15.13 -15.80 7.05
N THR A 11 -15.03 -16.27 8.29
CA THR A 11 -15.97 -15.93 9.37
C THR A 11 -15.82 -14.45 9.78
N GLY A 12 -14.59 -13.94 9.82
CA GLY A 12 -14.29 -12.51 10.01
C GLY A 12 -14.93 -11.65 8.93
N LYS A 13 -14.73 -12.01 7.66
CA LYS A 13 -15.31 -11.32 6.50
C LYS A 13 -16.84 -11.38 6.47
N GLN A 14 -17.46 -12.46 6.93
CA GLN A 14 -18.93 -12.55 7.04
C GLN A 14 -19.50 -11.77 8.22
N ALA A 15 -18.71 -11.52 9.26
CA ALA A 15 -19.13 -10.74 10.41
C ALA A 15 -19.27 -9.24 10.10
N VAL A 16 -18.33 -8.67 9.32
CA VAL A 16 -18.28 -7.22 9.01
C VAL A 16 -19.53 -6.67 8.29
N PRO A 17 -20.12 -7.36 7.28
CA PRO A 17 -21.38 -6.97 6.66
C PRO A 17 -22.51 -6.83 7.68
N THR A 18 -22.61 -7.78 8.61
CA THR A 18 -23.65 -7.81 9.67
C THR A 18 -23.65 -6.56 10.57
N PHE A 19 -22.50 -5.89 10.73
CA PHE A 19 -22.39 -4.64 11.48
C PHE A 19 -22.51 -3.39 10.62
N SER A 20 -22.04 -3.48 9.37
CA SER A 20 -22.01 -2.34 8.46
C SER A 20 -23.37 -2.08 7.81
N ASP A 21 -24.24 -3.09 7.76
CA ASP A 21 -25.64 -2.97 7.31
C ASP A 21 -26.57 -2.38 8.39
N LYS A 22 -26.13 -2.31 9.66
CA LYS A 22 -26.92 -1.65 10.72
C LYS A 22 -26.89 -0.14 10.53
N PRO A 23 -28.04 0.56 10.66
CA PRO A 23 -28.11 2.00 10.45
C PRO A 23 -27.16 2.76 11.39
N ILE A 24 -26.58 3.84 10.87
CA ILE A 24 -25.69 4.73 11.61
C ILE A 24 -26.47 5.39 12.75
N SER A 25 -25.99 5.26 13.98
CA SER A 25 -26.65 5.80 15.17
C SER A 25 -25.75 6.84 15.85
N LYS A 26 -26.08 8.13 15.69
CA LYS A 26 -25.32 9.24 16.31
C LYS A 26 -25.21 9.15 17.84
N ARG A 27 -26.14 8.43 18.49
CA ARG A 27 -26.18 8.26 19.95
C ARG A 27 -25.37 7.05 20.44
N ARG A 28 -25.20 6.01 19.63
CA ARG A 28 -24.59 4.73 20.04
C ARG A 28 -23.23 4.48 19.39
N ASP A 29 -23.02 4.96 18.18
CA ASP A 29 -21.78 4.74 17.43
C ASP A 29 -20.78 5.86 17.78
N SER A 30 -19.55 5.51 18.12
CA SER A 30 -18.46 6.49 18.19
C SER A 30 -18.23 7.12 16.82
N GLU A 31 -17.60 8.29 16.77
CA GLU A 31 -17.33 8.98 15.50
C GLU A 31 -16.57 8.08 14.50
N ALA A 32 -15.58 7.32 14.99
CA ALA A 32 -14.81 6.37 14.19
C ALA A 32 -15.69 5.26 13.57
N VAL A 33 -16.65 4.74 14.33
CA VAL A 33 -17.62 3.74 13.85
C VAL A 33 -18.58 4.36 12.83
N GLN A 34 -19.05 5.59 13.06
CA GLN A 34 -19.89 6.31 12.10
C GLN A 34 -19.16 6.50 10.75
N LYS A 35 -17.87 6.84 10.80
CA LYS A 35 -16.99 6.97 9.62
C LYS A 35 -16.83 5.64 8.88
N ALA A 36 -16.58 4.53 9.59
CA ALA A 36 -16.47 3.20 9.00
C ALA A 36 -17.77 2.77 8.29
N LYS A 37 -18.91 2.94 8.96
CA LYS A 37 -20.22 2.65 8.35
C LYS A 37 -20.53 3.55 7.14
N THR A 38 -20.16 4.84 7.20
CA THR A 38 -20.33 5.77 6.08
C THR A 38 -19.48 5.35 4.89
N LEU A 39 -18.24 4.94 5.12
CA LEU A 39 -17.34 4.43 4.09
C LEU A 39 -17.91 3.18 3.43
N TYR A 40 -18.34 2.19 4.23
CA TYR A 40 -18.99 0.98 3.74
C TYR A 40 -20.25 1.28 2.91
N ALA A 41 -21.17 2.08 3.45
CA ALA A 41 -22.43 2.44 2.80
C ALA A 41 -22.21 3.23 1.50
N SER A 42 -21.14 4.04 1.44
CA SER A 42 -20.72 4.65 0.20
C SER A 42 -20.31 3.56 -0.78
N CYS A 43 -19.33 2.72 -0.46
CA CYS A 43 -18.85 1.64 -1.34
C CYS A 43 -19.98 0.73 -1.85
N MET A 44 -20.99 0.42 -1.04
CA MET A 44 -22.13 -0.42 -1.44
C MET A 44 -23.07 0.24 -2.47
N ASN A 45 -22.99 1.55 -2.67
CA ASN A 45 -23.88 2.27 -3.58
C ASN A 45 -23.40 2.20 -5.04
N GLU A 46 -23.58 1.04 -5.66
CA GLU A 46 -23.19 0.79 -7.06
C GLU A 46 -23.81 1.80 -8.03
N ASN A 47 -25.08 2.18 -7.83
CA ASN A 47 -25.75 3.16 -8.70
C ASN A 47 -25.03 4.51 -8.74
N LYS A 48 -24.49 4.99 -7.61
CA LYS A 48 -23.70 6.22 -7.57
C LYS A 48 -22.34 6.03 -8.26
N ILE A 49 -21.69 4.89 -8.07
CA ILE A 49 -20.40 4.55 -8.69
C ILE A 49 -20.57 4.48 -10.21
N GLU A 50 -21.58 3.77 -10.70
CA GLU A 50 -21.88 3.65 -12.14
C GLU A 50 -22.24 5.00 -12.77
N LYS A 51 -23.00 5.85 -12.06
CA LYS A 51 -23.33 7.20 -12.56
C LYS A 51 -22.12 8.15 -12.60
N ALA A 52 -21.20 8.00 -11.66
CA ALA A 52 -19.96 8.78 -11.61
C ALA A 52 -18.93 8.31 -12.66
N ASP A 53 -18.83 6.99 -12.85
CA ASP A 53 -17.96 6.32 -13.82
C ASP A 53 -16.53 6.90 -13.77
N VAL A 54 -16.00 7.42 -14.88
CA VAL A 54 -14.63 7.93 -14.97
C VAL A 54 -14.48 9.36 -14.46
N LYS A 55 -15.58 10.09 -14.24
CA LYS A 55 -15.55 11.54 -14.01
C LYS A 55 -14.65 11.94 -12.83
N PRO A 56 -14.68 11.24 -11.67
CA PRO A 56 -13.81 11.58 -10.55
C PRO A 56 -12.32 11.40 -10.89
N LEU A 57 -11.96 10.31 -11.59
CA LEU A 57 -10.59 10.07 -12.02
C LEU A 57 -10.13 11.08 -13.06
N LEU A 58 -10.95 11.35 -14.08
CA LEU A 58 -10.65 12.38 -15.10
C LEU A 58 -10.48 13.78 -14.49
N SER A 59 -11.22 14.09 -13.42
CA SER A 59 -11.02 15.34 -12.68
C SER A 59 -9.58 15.45 -12.15
N ILE A 60 -9.04 14.38 -11.58
CA ILE A 60 -7.65 14.35 -11.11
C ILE A 60 -6.67 14.42 -12.28
N LEU A 61 -6.92 13.66 -13.34
CA LEU A 61 -6.05 13.60 -14.53
C LEU A 61 -6.00 14.93 -15.31
N ARG A 62 -6.92 15.88 -15.09
CA ARG A 62 -6.85 17.22 -15.68
C ARG A 62 -5.83 18.13 -14.96
N HIS A 63 -5.46 17.80 -13.74
CA HIS A 63 -4.64 18.67 -12.90
C HIS A 63 -3.20 18.19 -12.83
N SER A 64 -2.27 19.14 -12.71
CA SER A 64 -0.88 18.84 -12.39
C SER A 64 -0.80 18.21 -10.99
N PRO A 65 0.03 17.18 -10.76
CA PRO A 65 1.02 16.62 -11.68
C PRO A 65 0.56 15.39 -12.49
N PHE A 66 -0.75 15.08 -12.54
CA PHE A 66 -1.29 13.82 -13.05
C PHE A 66 -1.86 13.86 -14.47
N ARG A 67 -1.59 14.92 -15.22
CA ARG A 67 -1.92 14.98 -16.65
C ARG A 67 -1.29 13.81 -17.37
N TRP A 68 -2.12 12.93 -17.95
CA TRP A 68 -1.66 11.68 -18.57
C TRP A 68 -1.33 11.92 -20.04
N PRO A 69 -0.05 11.83 -20.47
CA PRO A 69 0.31 12.12 -21.86
C PRO A 69 -0.46 11.32 -22.90
N VAL A 70 -0.85 10.08 -22.60
CA VAL A 70 -1.59 9.21 -23.52
C VAL A 70 -2.99 9.73 -23.89
N LEU A 71 -3.60 10.57 -23.04
CA LEU A 71 -4.96 11.09 -23.23
C LEU A 71 -5.01 12.39 -24.07
N GLU A 72 -3.89 13.11 -24.21
CA GLU A 72 -3.78 14.37 -24.95
C GLU A 72 -4.95 15.36 -24.70
N SER A 73 -5.53 15.92 -25.77
CA SER A 73 -6.64 16.87 -25.73
C SER A 73 -7.99 16.23 -25.45
N ASN A 74 -8.09 14.89 -25.41
CA ASN A 74 -9.37 14.19 -25.25
C ASN A 74 -10.00 14.44 -23.86
N ILE A 75 -9.18 14.87 -22.89
CA ILE A 75 -9.64 15.30 -21.57
C ILE A 75 -9.78 16.83 -21.41
N GLY A 76 -9.65 17.58 -22.51
CA GLY A 76 -9.74 19.04 -22.56
C GLY A 76 -8.38 19.74 -22.50
N PRO A 77 -8.33 21.06 -22.79
CA PRO A 77 -7.07 21.83 -22.83
C PRO A 77 -6.35 21.87 -21.48
N GLU A 78 -7.10 21.82 -20.38
CA GLU A 78 -6.57 21.75 -19.03
C GLU A 78 -5.78 20.47 -18.77
N GLY A 79 -6.13 19.36 -19.44
CA GLY A 79 -5.45 18.08 -19.29
C GLY A 79 -4.19 17.90 -20.14
N LEU A 80 -3.80 18.90 -20.93
CA LEU A 80 -2.61 18.83 -21.77
C LEU A 80 -1.33 18.73 -20.94
N TRP A 81 -0.66 17.59 -21.08
CA TRP A 81 0.65 17.35 -20.50
C TRP A 81 1.73 18.18 -21.22
N SER A 82 2.75 18.61 -20.47
CA SER A 82 3.86 19.38 -21.00
C SER A 82 5.17 18.89 -20.41
N GLU A 83 6.10 18.54 -21.29
CA GLU A 83 7.42 18.05 -20.90
C GLU A 83 8.21 19.07 -20.08
N ARG A 84 8.07 20.37 -20.38
CA ARG A 84 8.74 21.46 -19.65
C ARG A 84 8.23 21.62 -18.22
N ARG A 85 6.96 21.30 -17.97
CA ARG A 85 6.32 21.43 -16.65
C ARG A 85 6.37 20.13 -15.84
N PHE A 86 6.81 19.03 -16.43
CA PHE A 86 6.90 17.74 -15.76
C PHE A 86 8.02 17.76 -14.70
N SER A 87 7.68 17.39 -13.47
CA SER A 87 8.63 17.24 -12.36
C SER A 87 8.44 15.87 -11.72
N LEU A 88 9.44 15.00 -11.88
CA LEU A 88 9.45 13.65 -11.30
C LEU A 88 9.29 13.71 -9.78
N VAL A 89 10.06 14.56 -9.10
CA VAL A 89 10.04 14.73 -7.63
C VAL A 89 8.66 15.16 -7.15
N GLN A 90 8.04 16.14 -7.81
CA GLN A 90 6.70 16.60 -7.43
C GLN A 90 5.66 15.51 -7.64
N THR A 91 5.68 14.80 -8.78
CA THR A 91 4.73 13.71 -9.04
C THR A 91 4.87 12.58 -8.03
N LEU A 92 6.10 12.12 -7.75
CA LEU A 92 6.36 11.08 -6.76
C LEU A 92 5.94 11.49 -5.35
N ALA A 93 6.25 12.73 -4.96
CA ALA A 93 5.87 13.23 -3.65
C ALA A 93 4.35 13.35 -3.50
N THR A 94 3.64 13.83 -4.53
CA THR A 94 2.18 13.88 -4.53
C THR A 94 1.58 12.46 -4.49
N LEU A 95 2.11 11.50 -5.27
CA LEU A 95 1.67 10.10 -5.22
C LEU A 95 1.78 9.52 -3.81
N ARG A 96 2.92 9.69 -3.15
CA ARG A 96 3.14 9.13 -1.82
C ARG A 96 2.38 9.89 -0.74
N GLY A 97 2.49 11.21 -0.69
CA GLY A 97 1.94 12.06 0.37
C GLY A 97 0.43 12.23 0.31
N GLN A 98 -0.15 12.39 -0.88
CA GLN A 98 -1.60 12.64 -1.03
C GLN A 98 -2.41 11.41 -1.46
N TYR A 99 -1.77 10.40 -2.04
CA TYR A 99 -2.48 9.22 -2.56
C TYR A 99 -2.02 7.90 -1.94
N SER A 100 -1.07 7.94 -1.00
CA SER A 100 -0.47 6.76 -0.35
C SER A 100 0.05 5.72 -1.37
N ASN A 101 0.43 6.17 -2.57
CA ASN A 101 0.89 5.29 -3.64
C ASN A 101 2.42 5.38 -3.75
N SER A 102 3.09 4.25 -3.52
CA SER A 102 4.54 4.16 -3.65
C SER A 102 4.90 3.73 -5.07
N VAL A 103 5.65 4.57 -5.77
CA VAL A 103 6.09 4.32 -7.16
C VAL A 103 7.58 4.58 -7.24
N PHE A 104 8.34 3.60 -7.72
CA PHE A 104 9.81 3.51 -7.64
C PHE A 104 10.38 3.46 -6.21
N ILE A 105 9.98 4.40 -5.35
CA ILE A 105 10.45 4.57 -3.98
C ILE A 105 9.28 4.28 -3.04
N ARG A 106 9.47 3.31 -2.14
CA ARG A 106 8.61 3.12 -0.97
C ARG A 106 9.25 3.83 0.22
N LEU A 107 8.69 4.98 0.57
CA LEU A 107 9.06 5.74 1.78
C LEU A 107 8.06 5.45 2.89
N TYR A 108 8.54 5.03 4.06
CA TYR A 108 7.67 4.75 5.22
C TYR A 108 8.41 4.99 6.53
N VAL A 109 7.66 5.07 7.62
CA VAL A 109 8.19 5.21 8.99
C VAL A 109 7.99 3.87 9.70
N ALA A 110 9.07 3.33 10.27
CA ALA A 110 9.03 2.10 11.05
C ALA A 110 10.09 2.12 12.15
N ALA A 111 10.02 1.17 13.09
CA ALA A 111 11.04 1.01 14.12
C ALA A 111 12.44 0.82 13.50
N ASP A 112 13.48 1.43 14.09
CA ASP A 112 14.87 1.19 13.69
C ASP A 112 15.22 -0.28 14.00
N ASP A 113 15.71 -1.01 13.01
CA ASP A 113 15.93 -2.46 13.13
C ASP A 113 16.99 -2.82 14.19
N LYS A 114 17.87 -1.86 14.55
CA LYS A 114 18.84 -2.01 15.65
C LYS A 114 18.44 -1.28 16.93
N ILE A 115 17.46 -0.38 16.87
CA ILE A 115 17.00 0.44 18.00
C ILE A 115 15.46 0.45 18.01
N SER A 116 14.87 -0.64 18.51
CA SER A 116 13.43 -0.91 18.38
C SER A 116 12.51 0.09 19.10
N ASN A 117 13.04 0.90 20.02
CA ASN A 117 12.28 1.94 20.73
C ASN A 117 12.27 3.31 20.01
N ARG A 118 12.83 3.40 18.80
CA ARG A 118 12.82 4.61 17.97
C ARG A 118 12.27 4.32 16.59
N TYR A 119 11.57 5.30 16.03
CA TYR A 119 11.13 5.27 14.65
C TYR A 119 12.12 6.01 13.76
N ILE A 120 12.25 5.55 12.51
CA ILE A 120 13.14 6.11 11.51
C ILE A 120 12.50 6.01 10.13
N LEU A 121 12.83 6.96 9.25
CA LEU A 121 12.44 6.89 7.85
C LEU A 121 13.18 5.74 7.16
N LYS A 122 12.43 4.91 6.42
CA LYS A 122 12.97 3.82 5.62
C LYS A 122 12.64 4.04 4.15
N LEU A 123 13.63 3.82 3.29
CA LEU A 123 13.53 3.89 1.84
C LEU A 123 13.76 2.50 1.24
N ASP A 124 12.81 2.02 0.46
CA ASP A 124 12.83 0.69 -0.14
C ASP A 124 12.36 0.71 -1.60
N GLN A 125 12.60 -0.37 -2.34
CA GLN A 125 12.03 -0.55 -3.68
C GLN A 125 10.51 -0.63 -3.59
N ALA A 126 9.81 0.13 -4.44
CA ALA A 126 8.36 0.01 -4.56
C ALA A 126 7.98 -1.29 -5.31
N SER A 127 6.74 -1.75 -5.11
CA SER A 127 6.21 -2.91 -5.84
C SER A 127 6.02 -2.62 -7.33
N LEU A 128 6.01 -3.67 -8.14
CA LEU A 128 5.64 -3.61 -9.56
C LEU A 128 4.12 -3.73 -9.73
N SER A 129 3.61 -3.56 -10.96
CA SER A 129 2.20 -3.78 -11.27
C SER A 129 1.82 -5.27 -11.31
N LEU A 130 2.68 -6.13 -11.86
CA LEU A 130 2.61 -7.58 -11.64
C LEU A 130 3.20 -7.93 -10.28
N ALA A 131 2.68 -9.00 -9.67
CA ALA A 131 3.05 -9.37 -8.31
C ALA A 131 4.48 -9.91 -8.22
N SER A 132 4.92 -10.69 -9.22
CA SER A 132 6.23 -11.30 -9.26
C SER A 132 7.19 -10.53 -10.17
N ARG A 133 8.45 -10.43 -9.75
CA ARG A 133 9.54 -9.90 -10.59
C ARG A 133 9.81 -10.85 -11.75
N GLU A 134 9.73 -12.15 -11.49
CA GLU A 134 10.05 -13.22 -12.41
C GLU A 134 9.09 -13.22 -13.61
N ASP A 135 7.82 -12.81 -13.41
CA ASP A 135 6.84 -12.63 -14.49
C ASP A 135 7.29 -11.61 -15.55
N TYR A 136 8.19 -10.68 -15.21
CA TYR A 136 8.76 -9.73 -16.17
C TYR A 136 9.99 -10.29 -16.91
N LEU A 137 10.75 -11.18 -16.28
CA LEU A 137 12.11 -11.53 -16.71
C LEU A 137 12.19 -12.91 -17.34
N GLU A 138 11.36 -13.85 -16.92
CA GLU A 138 11.39 -15.21 -17.42
C GLU A 138 10.90 -15.30 -18.87
N ASN A 139 11.52 -16.20 -19.63
CA ASN A 139 11.20 -16.43 -21.03
C ASN A 139 10.18 -17.59 -21.24
N THR A 140 9.54 -18.04 -20.15
CA THR A 140 8.50 -19.06 -20.14
C THR A 140 7.26 -18.61 -20.92
N THR A 141 6.45 -19.55 -21.37
CA THR A 141 5.21 -19.26 -22.12
C THR A 141 4.23 -18.48 -21.24
N GLU A 142 4.16 -18.84 -19.96
CA GLU A 142 3.32 -18.24 -18.93
C GLU A 142 3.73 -16.78 -18.68
N ALA A 143 5.00 -16.51 -18.40
CA ALA A 143 5.49 -15.15 -18.14
C ALA A 143 5.29 -14.23 -19.37
N LYS A 144 5.45 -14.75 -20.59
CA LYS A 144 5.11 -14.01 -21.82
C LYS A 144 3.63 -13.67 -21.89
N SER A 145 2.77 -14.66 -21.67
CA SER A 145 1.32 -14.48 -21.63
C SER A 145 0.90 -13.42 -20.60
N TYR A 146 1.54 -13.41 -19.43
CA TYR A 146 1.28 -12.41 -18.38
C TYR A 146 1.67 -11.00 -18.83
N ARG A 147 2.83 -10.83 -19.46
CA ARG A 147 3.26 -9.52 -20.01
C ARG A 147 2.35 -9.04 -21.13
N ASP A 148 1.92 -9.93 -22.01
CA ASP A 148 1.02 -9.60 -23.11
C ASP A 148 -0.38 -9.20 -22.60
N ALA A 149 -0.94 -9.97 -21.67
CA ALA A 149 -2.21 -9.65 -21.02
C ALA A 149 -2.13 -8.33 -20.23
N PHE A 150 -1.00 -8.08 -19.56
CA PHE A 150 -0.77 -6.84 -18.84
C PHE A 150 -0.67 -5.63 -19.78
N LEU A 151 0.03 -5.77 -20.91
CA LEU A 151 0.06 -4.73 -21.95
C LEU A 151 -1.34 -4.41 -22.46
N GLN A 152 -2.12 -5.45 -22.80
CA GLN A 152 -3.48 -5.26 -23.28
C GLN A 152 -4.36 -4.55 -22.24
N PHE A 153 -4.21 -4.92 -20.97
CA PHE A 153 -4.94 -4.29 -19.88
C PHE A 153 -4.63 -2.79 -19.72
N MET A 154 -3.34 -2.42 -19.84
CA MET A 154 -2.92 -1.02 -19.85
C MET A 154 -3.54 -0.24 -21.01
N VAL A 155 -3.51 -0.82 -22.22
CA VAL A 155 -4.07 -0.22 -23.44
C VAL A 155 -5.58 -0.04 -23.31
N ASP A 156 -6.31 -1.09 -22.94
CA ASP A 156 -7.77 -1.07 -22.79
C ASP A 156 -8.20 -0.03 -21.75
N THR A 157 -7.47 0.06 -20.64
CA THR A 157 -7.75 1.06 -19.59
C THR A 157 -7.56 2.48 -20.11
N ALA A 158 -6.47 2.75 -20.83
CA ALA A 158 -6.22 4.06 -21.43
C ALA A 158 -7.32 4.42 -22.45
N VAL A 159 -7.73 3.46 -23.29
CA VAL A 159 -8.81 3.64 -24.29
C VAL A 159 -10.15 3.89 -23.60
N LEU A 160 -10.49 3.16 -22.53
CA LEU A 160 -11.70 3.40 -21.74
C LEU A 160 -11.75 4.82 -21.12
N LEU A 161 -10.58 5.40 -20.85
CA LEU A 161 -10.41 6.77 -20.36
C LEU A 161 -10.32 7.81 -21.49
N GLY A 162 -10.42 7.38 -22.75
CA GLY A 162 -10.51 8.24 -23.93
C GLY A 162 -9.23 8.36 -24.74
N ALA A 163 -8.21 7.52 -24.53
CA ALA A 163 -7.02 7.50 -25.39
C ALA A 163 -7.34 7.02 -26.81
N ASN A 164 -6.56 7.47 -27.79
CA ASN A 164 -6.51 6.83 -29.10
C ASN A 164 -5.82 5.46 -29.00
N THR A 165 -6.39 4.41 -29.61
CA THR A 165 -5.89 3.03 -29.52
C THR A 165 -4.43 2.87 -29.95
N SER A 166 -4.06 3.33 -31.15
CA SER A 166 -2.70 3.17 -31.67
C SER A 166 -1.66 3.90 -30.80
N ARG A 167 -2.02 5.07 -30.27
CA ARG A 167 -1.17 5.78 -29.30
C ARG A 167 -1.07 5.03 -27.99
N ALA A 168 -2.18 4.54 -27.46
CA ALA A 168 -2.21 3.77 -26.22
C ALA A 168 -1.29 2.55 -26.32
N GLU A 169 -1.35 1.81 -27.43
CA GLU A 169 -0.45 0.67 -27.70
C GLU A 169 1.04 1.09 -27.66
N SER A 170 1.41 2.12 -28.41
CA SER A 170 2.80 2.60 -28.46
C SER A 170 3.31 3.10 -27.10
N ASP A 171 2.50 3.92 -26.42
CA ASP A 171 2.88 4.51 -25.14
C ASP A 171 2.93 3.43 -24.03
N MET A 172 1.95 2.54 -23.95
CA MET A 172 1.91 1.48 -22.93
C MET A 172 2.97 0.40 -23.17
N LYS A 173 3.34 0.13 -24.42
CA LYS A 173 4.51 -0.72 -24.73
C LYS A 173 5.82 -0.10 -24.20
N SER A 174 5.93 1.22 -24.26
CA SER A 174 7.08 1.93 -23.66
C SER A 174 7.05 1.90 -22.13
N VAL A 175 5.86 2.01 -21.52
CA VAL A 175 5.65 1.87 -20.07
C VAL A 175 6.02 0.46 -19.59
N LEU A 176 5.56 -0.59 -20.27
CA LEU A 176 5.91 -1.97 -19.94
C LEU A 176 7.42 -2.20 -19.99
N ARG A 177 8.09 -1.74 -21.06
CA ARG A 177 9.54 -1.87 -21.20
C ARG A 177 10.30 -1.15 -20.08
N LEU A 178 9.81 0.01 -19.63
CA LEU A 178 10.40 0.69 -18.47
C LEU A 178 10.23 -0.17 -17.20
N GLU A 179 9.04 -0.73 -16.97
CA GLU A 179 8.80 -1.59 -15.80
C GLU A 179 9.65 -2.87 -15.82
N VAL A 180 9.88 -3.47 -16.99
CA VAL A 180 10.84 -4.59 -17.17
C VAL A 180 12.26 -4.19 -16.76
N LYS A 181 12.77 -3.03 -17.24
CA LYS A 181 14.11 -2.54 -16.83
C LYS A 181 14.21 -2.34 -15.30
N ILE A 182 13.11 -1.94 -14.66
CA ILE A 182 13.06 -1.79 -13.21
C ILE A 182 13.05 -3.16 -12.52
N ALA A 183 12.30 -4.13 -13.06
CA ALA A 183 12.29 -5.50 -12.55
C ALA A 183 13.70 -6.12 -12.58
N GLU A 184 14.48 -5.87 -13.63
CA GLU A 184 15.86 -6.37 -13.76
C GLU A 184 16.75 -5.96 -12.57
N ILE A 185 16.62 -4.72 -12.11
CA ILE A 185 17.45 -4.15 -11.03
C ILE A 185 16.86 -4.34 -9.62
N MET A 186 15.61 -4.82 -9.49
CA MET A 186 15.00 -5.07 -8.19
C MET A 186 15.72 -6.21 -7.47
N ILE A 187 15.92 -6.04 -6.16
CA ILE A 187 16.50 -7.10 -5.33
C ILE A 187 15.42 -8.16 -5.10
N PRO A 188 15.67 -9.45 -5.42
CA PRO A 188 14.74 -10.56 -5.18
C PRO A 188 14.41 -10.71 -3.69
N TYR A 189 13.27 -11.32 -3.38
CA TYR A 189 12.79 -11.45 -1.99
C TYR A 189 13.79 -12.24 -1.12
N GLU A 190 14.36 -13.30 -1.66
CA GLU A 190 15.28 -14.23 -1.01
C GLU A 190 16.58 -13.54 -0.56
N ASN A 191 16.98 -12.49 -1.27
CA ASN A 191 18.21 -11.75 -1.01
C ASN A 191 18.02 -10.59 -0.01
N ARG A 192 16.83 -10.44 0.58
CA ARG A 192 16.47 -9.29 1.43
C ARG A 192 16.50 -9.65 2.92
N THR A 193 17.70 -9.90 3.44
CA THR A 193 17.91 -10.14 4.87
C THR A 193 17.93 -8.84 5.67
N SER A 194 17.53 -8.89 6.95
CA SER A 194 17.50 -7.70 7.82
C SER A 194 18.85 -7.00 7.95
N GLU A 195 19.95 -7.75 7.92
CA GLU A 195 21.31 -7.22 8.04
C GLU A 195 21.74 -6.46 6.78
N VAL A 196 21.56 -7.06 5.59
CA VAL A 196 21.94 -6.45 4.31
C VAL A 196 21.10 -5.19 4.02
N MET A 197 19.84 -5.19 4.47
CA MET A 197 18.92 -4.07 4.29
C MET A 197 19.12 -2.94 5.31
N TYR A 198 20.06 -3.05 6.25
CA TYR A 198 20.35 -2.00 7.23
C TYR A 198 21.48 -1.08 6.77
N ASN A 199 21.17 -0.11 5.90
CA ASN A 199 22.13 0.93 5.50
C ASN A 199 21.67 2.27 6.05
N LYS A 200 22.06 2.56 7.29
CA LYS A 200 21.76 3.83 7.97
C LYS A 200 22.74 4.90 7.52
N MET A 201 22.20 6.03 7.06
CA MET A 201 22.95 7.20 6.59
C MET A 201 22.11 8.44 6.77
N ASN A 202 22.71 9.62 6.75
CA ASN A 202 21.94 10.87 6.71
C ASN A 202 21.52 11.22 5.27
N ILE A 203 20.54 12.12 5.12
CA ILE A 203 20.03 12.55 3.81
C ILE A 203 21.14 13.16 2.95
N SER A 204 22.10 13.89 3.55
CA SER A 204 23.23 14.47 2.83
C SER A 204 24.14 13.40 2.20
N GLU A 205 24.43 12.32 2.92
CA GLU A 205 25.19 11.17 2.42
C GLU A 205 24.45 10.45 1.30
N LEU A 206 23.13 10.27 1.45
CA LEU A 206 22.28 9.70 0.39
C LEU A 206 22.29 10.57 -0.87
N SER A 207 22.17 11.89 -0.72
CA SER A 207 22.28 12.84 -1.83
C SER A 207 23.66 12.84 -2.48
N ALA A 208 24.73 12.67 -1.72
CA ALA A 208 26.08 12.53 -2.29
C ALA A 208 26.23 11.21 -3.07
N MET A 209 25.61 10.14 -2.58
CA MET A 209 25.65 8.82 -3.23
C MET A 209 24.81 8.76 -4.52
N ILE A 210 23.69 9.48 -4.55
CA ILE A 210 22.73 9.50 -5.66
C ILE A 210 22.32 10.95 -5.92
N PRO A 211 23.18 11.74 -6.60
CA PRO A 211 22.97 13.16 -6.81
C PRO A 211 21.88 13.48 -7.85
N GLN A 212 21.44 12.49 -8.64
CA GLN A 212 20.42 12.65 -9.68
C GLN A 212 19.02 12.94 -9.11
N PHE A 213 18.81 12.75 -7.81
CA PHE A 213 17.50 12.90 -7.18
C PHE A 213 17.55 13.81 -5.94
N ASP A 214 16.60 14.74 -5.87
CA ASP A 214 16.43 15.63 -4.71
C ASP A 214 15.72 14.89 -3.57
N TRP A 215 16.49 14.10 -2.80
CA TRP A 215 15.99 13.31 -1.67
C TRP A 215 15.37 14.17 -0.58
N LEU A 216 16.03 15.28 -0.20
CA LEU A 216 15.53 16.17 0.85
C LEU A 216 14.22 16.84 0.41
N GLY A 217 14.17 17.37 -0.82
CA GLY A 217 12.96 17.97 -1.37
C GLY A 217 11.83 16.96 -1.55
N TYR A 218 12.14 15.72 -1.95
CA TYR A 218 11.15 14.63 -2.01
C TYR A 218 10.56 14.34 -0.62
N ILE A 219 11.39 14.09 0.40
CA ILE A 219 10.94 13.76 1.76
C ILE A 219 10.11 14.91 2.35
N LYS A 220 10.58 16.16 2.21
CA LYS A 220 9.85 17.35 2.68
C LYS A 220 8.49 17.54 1.99
N LYS A 221 8.38 17.20 0.71
CA LYS A 221 7.11 17.30 -0.03
C LYS A 221 6.15 16.16 0.28
N VAL A 222 6.64 14.99 0.66
CA VAL A 222 5.80 13.86 1.09
C VAL A 222 5.18 14.14 2.45
N ILE A 223 5.97 14.72 3.37
CA ILE A 223 5.51 15.02 4.73
C ILE A 223 4.67 16.29 4.72
N ASP A 224 3.38 16.16 5.03
CA ASP A 224 2.49 17.31 5.18
C ASP A 224 2.78 18.01 6.52
N THR A 225 3.64 19.02 6.48
CA THR A 225 4.01 19.81 7.67
C THR A 225 2.86 20.65 8.22
N ARG A 226 1.71 20.74 7.53
CA ARG A 226 0.49 21.34 8.09
C ARG A 226 -0.16 20.41 9.11
N LEU A 227 -0.09 19.10 8.86
CA LEU A 227 -0.58 18.08 9.77
C LEU A 227 0.45 17.74 10.85
N TYR A 228 1.75 17.83 10.53
CA TYR A 228 2.84 17.51 11.45
C TYR A 228 3.85 18.67 11.55
N PRO A 229 3.50 19.79 12.20
CA PRO A 229 4.36 20.96 12.30
C PRO A 229 5.72 20.69 12.97
N GLU A 230 5.79 19.69 13.85
CA GLU A 230 7.01 19.23 14.51
C GLU A 230 8.04 18.62 13.53
N LEU A 231 7.59 18.15 12.36
CA LEU A 231 8.45 17.57 11.33
C LEU A 231 8.94 18.60 10.30
N LYS A 232 8.66 19.90 10.51
CA LYS A 232 9.09 20.98 9.60
C LYS A 232 10.61 21.11 9.49
N ASP A 233 11.33 20.71 10.53
CA ASP A 233 12.77 20.93 10.69
C ASP A 233 13.63 19.76 10.14
N ILE A 234 13.03 18.83 9.39
CA ILE A 234 13.79 17.77 8.70
C ILE A 234 14.85 18.40 7.81
N GLY A 235 16.11 18.08 8.07
CA GLY A 235 17.27 18.66 7.42
C GLY A 235 18.15 17.61 6.74
N PRO A 236 19.25 18.04 6.09
CA PRO A 236 20.23 17.14 5.49
C PRO A 236 20.85 16.13 6.48
N SER A 237 20.87 16.46 7.77
CA SER A 237 21.40 15.61 8.84
C SER A 237 20.41 14.55 9.33
N GLU A 238 19.16 14.54 8.86
CA GLU A 238 18.17 13.55 9.26
C GLU A 238 18.62 12.15 8.84
N ASN A 239 18.53 11.18 9.76
CA ASN A 239 18.96 9.81 9.48
C ASN A 239 17.85 9.01 8.83
N VAL A 240 18.22 8.23 7.81
CA VAL A 240 17.34 7.32 7.09
C VAL A 240 17.98 5.94 7.00
N ILE A 241 17.15 4.90 6.91
CA ILE A 241 17.61 3.55 6.54
C ILE A 241 17.27 3.33 5.08
N VAL A 242 18.29 3.20 4.24
CA VAL A 242 18.15 2.84 2.83
C VAL A 242 18.25 1.33 2.71
N ARG A 243 17.13 0.67 2.45
CA ARG A 243 17.09 -0.81 2.37
C ARG A 243 17.82 -1.34 1.14
N VAL A 244 17.70 -0.62 0.02
CA VAL A 244 18.20 -1.08 -1.27
C VAL A 244 19.03 0.01 -1.99
N PRO A 245 20.20 0.38 -1.46
CA PRO A 245 20.98 1.49 -2.03
C PRO A 245 21.40 1.26 -3.49
N GLN A 246 21.75 0.03 -3.85
CA GLN A 246 22.14 -0.31 -5.24
C GLN A 246 20.96 -0.18 -6.21
N TYR A 247 19.77 -0.65 -5.83
CA TYR A 247 18.55 -0.45 -6.61
C TYR A 247 18.32 1.03 -6.94
N PHE A 248 18.46 1.93 -5.95
CA PHE A 248 18.27 3.36 -6.21
C PHE A 248 19.33 3.94 -7.16
N LYS A 249 20.61 3.54 -7.03
CA LYS A 249 21.67 3.97 -7.96
C LYS A 249 21.35 3.59 -9.40
N ASP A 250 20.90 2.37 -9.64
CA ASP A 250 20.61 1.88 -10.99
C ASP A 250 19.27 2.42 -11.50
N LEU A 251 18.27 2.54 -10.62
CA LEU A 251 16.98 3.15 -10.93
C LEU A 251 17.17 4.55 -11.49
N PHE A 252 17.85 5.45 -10.77
CA PHE A 252 17.97 6.83 -11.24
C PHE A 252 18.79 6.97 -12.51
N ARG A 253 19.71 6.04 -12.79
CA ARG A 253 20.38 5.95 -14.10
C ARG A 253 19.41 5.55 -15.21
N ILE A 254 18.50 4.61 -14.95
CA ILE A 254 17.43 4.25 -15.91
C ILE A 254 16.50 5.45 -16.15
N LEU A 255 16.06 6.11 -15.08
CA LEU A 255 15.11 7.23 -15.19
C LEU A 255 15.70 8.43 -15.92
N GLU A 256 16.99 8.75 -15.72
CA GLU A 256 17.68 9.84 -16.41
C GLU A 256 17.77 9.62 -17.94
N ASN A 257 17.93 8.36 -18.36
CA ASN A 257 18.04 7.98 -19.77
C ASN A 257 16.68 7.70 -20.45
N GLU A 258 15.57 7.72 -19.69
CA GLU A 258 14.25 7.43 -20.23
C GLU A 258 13.51 8.71 -20.64
N ARG A 259 12.65 8.62 -21.67
CA ARG A 259 11.89 9.78 -22.14
C ARG A 259 10.93 10.27 -21.04
N LYS A 260 10.91 11.58 -20.79
CA LYS A 260 9.99 12.21 -19.80
C LYS A 260 8.51 11.85 -20.03
N LYS A 261 8.09 11.71 -21.28
CA LYS A 261 6.74 11.25 -21.63
C LYS A 261 6.47 9.83 -21.11
N THR A 262 7.42 8.91 -21.25
CA THR A 262 7.31 7.53 -20.75
C THR A 262 7.26 7.50 -19.23
N LEU A 263 8.11 8.30 -18.56
CA LEU A 263 8.08 8.46 -17.10
C LEU A 263 6.72 8.98 -16.62
N ALA A 264 6.20 10.04 -17.23
CA ALA A 264 4.89 10.59 -16.88
C ALA A 264 3.76 9.59 -17.11
N ASN A 265 3.78 8.86 -18.24
CA ASN A 265 2.81 7.81 -18.51
C ASN A 265 2.87 6.68 -17.47
N TYR A 266 4.06 6.25 -17.05
CA TYR A 266 4.22 5.22 -16.02
C TYR A 266 3.69 5.69 -14.65
N LEU A 267 4.07 6.89 -14.20
CA LEU A 267 3.62 7.42 -12.90
C LEU A 267 2.10 7.54 -12.83
N VAL A 268 1.48 8.04 -13.90
CA VAL A 268 0.01 8.18 -13.97
C VAL A 268 -0.66 6.82 -14.12
N TRP A 269 -0.10 5.89 -14.91
CA TRP A 269 -0.57 4.50 -14.97
C TRP A 269 -0.63 3.87 -13.57
N ARG A 270 0.44 4.00 -12.77
CA ARG A 270 0.47 3.45 -11.41
C ARG A 270 -0.57 4.08 -10.48
N MET A 271 -0.93 5.34 -10.70
CA MET A 271 -2.05 6.00 -10.01
C MET A 271 -3.39 5.41 -10.46
N VAL A 272 -3.64 5.35 -11.76
CA VAL A 272 -4.88 4.81 -12.35
C VAL A 272 -5.08 3.38 -11.89
N TYR A 273 -4.07 2.52 -12.04
CA TYR A 273 -4.07 1.12 -11.61
C TYR A 273 -4.54 0.95 -10.16
N SER A 274 -3.98 1.74 -9.25
CA SER A 274 -4.33 1.72 -7.82
C SER A 274 -5.75 2.20 -7.48
N ARG A 275 -6.52 2.67 -8.46
CA ARG A 275 -7.88 3.21 -8.31
C ARG A 275 -8.92 2.52 -9.19
N LEU A 276 -8.52 1.53 -10.00
CA LEU A 276 -9.42 0.87 -10.96
C LEU A 276 -10.64 0.22 -10.29
N PHE A 277 -10.47 -0.37 -9.12
CA PHE A 277 -11.56 -1.00 -8.38
C PHE A 277 -12.60 -0.01 -7.82
N ASN A 278 -12.29 1.29 -7.81
CA ASN A 278 -13.21 2.34 -7.37
C ASN A 278 -14.00 2.97 -8.53
N LEU A 279 -13.80 2.49 -9.76
CA LEU A 279 -14.51 2.93 -10.94
C LEU A 279 -15.69 2.00 -11.26
N SER A 280 -16.48 2.39 -12.25
CA SER A 280 -17.59 1.60 -12.78
C SER A 280 -17.18 0.20 -13.21
N ARG A 281 -18.18 -0.68 -13.31
CA ARG A 281 -18.00 -2.10 -13.56
C ARG A 281 -17.24 -2.42 -14.85
N ARG A 282 -17.29 -1.55 -15.87
CA ARG A 282 -16.54 -1.75 -17.12
C ARG A 282 -15.03 -1.82 -16.92
N PHE A 283 -14.47 -1.07 -15.96
CA PHE A 283 -13.04 -1.16 -15.60
C PHE A 283 -12.73 -2.45 -14.87
N GLN A 284 -13.61 -2.83 -13.95
CA GLN A 284 -13.47 -4.07 -13.19
C GLN A 284 -13.53 -5.29 -14.12
N TYR A 285 -14.36 -5.26 -15.17
CA TYR A 285 -14.38 -6.32 -16.18
C TYR A 285 -13.08 -6.41 -16.97
N ARG A 286 -12.46 -5.28 -17.35
CA ARG A 286 -11.13 -5.32 -17.96
C ARG A 286 -10.07 -5.90 -17.02
N TRP A 287 -10.15 -5.56 -15.74
CA TRP A 287 -9.29 -6.17 -14.74
C TRP A 287 -9.57 -7.68 -14.58
N LEU A 288 -10.83 -8.13 -14.64
CA LEU A 288 -11.17 -9.54 -14.56
C LEU A 288 -10.58 -10.34 -15.72
N GLU A 289 -10.66 -9.83 -16.95
CA GLU A 289 -10.06 -10.49 -18.11
C GLU A 289 -8.55 -10.65 -17.95
N PHE A 290 -7.87 -9.61 -17.46
CA PHE A 290 -6.46 -9.69 -17.09
C PHE A 290 -6.20 -10.69 -15.96
N SER A 291 -6.95 -10.61 -14.86
CA SER A 291 -6.83 -11.50 -13.69
C SER A 291 -7.10 -12.96 -14.02
N ARG A 292 -7.94 -13.25 -15.02
CA ARG A 292 -8.18 -14.60 -15.50
C ARG A 292 -6.91 -15.23 -16.06
N VAL A 293 -6.08 -14.45 -16.75
CA VAL A 293 -4.80 -14.93 -17.30
C VAL A 293 -3.78 -15.16 -16.19
N ILE A 294 -3.63 -14.20 -15.27
CA ILE A 294 -2.56 -14.26 -14.25
C ILE A 294 -2.89 -15.11 -13.02
N HIS A 295 -4.16 -15.19 -12.62
CA HIS A 295 -4.59 -15.84 -11.38
C HIS A 295 -5.67 -16.91 -11.60
N GLY A 296 -6.14 -17.12 -12.83
CA GLY A 296 -7.27 -18.03 -13.09
C GLY A 296 -8.61 -17.54 -12.55
N THR A 297 -8.72 -16.25 -12.21
CA THR A 297 -9.96 -15.68 -11.64
C THR A 297 -11.10 -15.72 -12.65
N THR A 298 -12.23 -16.34 -12.29
CA THR A 298 -13.38 -16.50 -13.19
C THR A 298 -14.46 -15.44 -13.00
N THR A 299 -14.61 -14.90 -11.78
CA THR A 299 -15.67 -13.95 -11.43
C THR A 299 -15.13 -12.77 -10.61
N LEU A 300 -15.83 -11.63 -10.67
CA LEU A 300 -15.57 -10.52 -9.75
C LEU A 300 -16.04 -10.88 -8.34
N LEU A 301 -15.32 -10.41 -7.33
CA LEU A 301 -15.79 -10.47 -5.95
C LEU A 301 -17.15 -9.75 -5.82
N PRO A 302 -18.07 -10.26 -4.96
CA PRO A 302 -19.29 -9.55 -4.61
C PRO A 302 -18.98 -8.14 -4.07
N GLN A 303 -19.89 -7.19 -4.29
CA GLN A 303 -19.67 -5.80 -3.88
C GLN A 303 -19.44 -5.66 -2.38
N TRP A 304 -20.21 -6.39 -1.56
CA TRP A 304 -20.07 -6.36 -0.10
C TRP A 304 -18.67 -6.78 0.35
N ASP A 305 -18.06 -7.80 -0.28
CA ASP A 305 -16.73 -8.31 0.09
C ASP A 305 -15.65 -7.27 -0.23
N LYS A 306 -15.74 -6.63 -1.40
CA LYS A 306 -14.86 -5.49 -1.75
C LYS A 306 -14.99 -4.34 -0.77
N CYS A 307 -16.21 -4.05 -0.31
CA CYS A 307 -16.47 -2.96 0.61
C CYS A 307 -16.02 -3.26 2.04
N VAL A 308 -16.08 -4.51 2.47
CA VAL A 308 -15.46 -4.99 3.72
C VAL A 308 -13.96 -4.79 3.62
N ASP A 309 -13.31 -5.31 2.57
CA ASP A 309 -11.87 -5.17 2.36
C ASP A 309 -11.43 -3.69 2.35
N LEU A 310 -12.22 -2.80 1.73
CA LEU A 310 -11.95 -1.36 1.73
C LEU A 310 -11.93 -0.76 3.15
N VAL A 311 -12.91 -1.10 3.96
CA VAL A 311 -13.06 -0.55 5.32
C VAL A 311 -12.05 -1.17 6.27
N GLU A 312 -11.76 -2.46 6.15
CA GLU A 312 -10.71 -3.15 6.91
C GLU A 312 -9.33 -2.55 6.63
N ASN A 313 -9.01 -2.27 5.37
CA ASN A 313 -7.74 -1.65 5.01
C ASN A 313 -7.64 -0.19 5.45
N ALA A 314 -8.74 0.58 5.40
CA ALA A 314 -8.74 1.99 5.76
C ALA A 314 -8.80 2.23 7.28
N LEU A 315 -9.54 1.38 8.01
CA LEU A 315 -9.89 1.57 9.43
C LEU A 315 -9.73 0.26 10.24
N PRO A 316 -8.57 -0.42 10.18
CA PRO A 316 -8.40 -1.78 10.71
C PRO A 316 -8.72 -1.88 12.21
N TYR A 317 -8.30 -0.90 13.00
CA TYR A 317 -8.57 -0.90 14.44
C TYR A 317 -10.05 -0.67 14.79
N VAL A 318 -10.78 0.09 13.97
CA VAL A 318 -12.23 0.29 14.18
C VAL A 318 -12.97 -1.00 13.92
N VAL A 319 -12.68 -1.63 12.77
CA VAL A 319 -13.30 -2.91 12.39
C VAL A 319 -12.93 -4.00 13.38
N GLY A 320 -11.65 -4.09 13.76
CA GLY A 320 -11.19 -5.04 14.78
C GLY A 320 -11.91 -4.88 16.11
N LYS A 321 -12.07 -3.63 16.61
CA LYS A 321 -12.87 -3.35 17.83
C LYS A 321 -14.32 -3.80 17.68
N MET A 322 -14.96 -3.49 16.55
CA MET A 322 -16.34 -3.89 16.28
C MET A 322 -16.49 -5.42 16.26
N PHE A 323 -15.54 -6.12 15.63
CA PHE A 323 -15.51 -7.58 15.57
C PHE A 323 -15.35 -8.20 16.95
N VAL A 324 -14.36 -7.74 17.73
CA VAL A 324 -14.07 -8.24 19.08
C VAL A 324 -15.28 -8.05 20.00
N ASN A 325 -15.87 -6.86 20.01
CA ASN A 325 -17.03 -6.58 20.87
C ASN A 325 -18.26 -7.47 20.60
N ALA A 326 -18.34 -8.08 19.41
CA ALA A 326 -19.51 -8.87 19.03
C ALA A 326 -19.27 -10.37 18.99
N HIS A 327 -18.04 -10.81 18.70
CA HIS A 327 -17.72 -12.22 18.47
C HIS A 327 -16.70 -12.77 19.46
N PHE A 328 -15.93 -11.92 20.13
CA PHE A 328 -14.91 -12.37 21.07
C PHE A 328 -15.50 -12.53 22.47
N GLN A 329 -15.45 -13.75 22.98
CA GLN A 329 -15.84 -14.07 24.34
C GLN A 329 -14.59 -14.05 25.23
N GLU A 330 -14.69 -13.49 26.44
CA GLU A 330 -13.52 -13.27 27.31
C GLU A 330 -12.88 -14.59 27.77
N ASP A 331 -13.66 -15.68 27.90
CA ASP A 331 -13.14 -17.03 28.19
C ASP A 331 -12.15 -17.53 27.11
N LYS A 332 -12.33 -17.10 25.85
CA LYS A 332 -11.39 -17.42 24.76
C LYS A 332 -10.06 -16.70 24.92
N LYS A 333 -10.01 -15.58 25.63
CA LYS A 333 -8.76 -14.89 25.93
C LYS A 333 -7.90 -15.72 26.87
N GLU A 334 -8.48 -16.14 27.97
CA GLU A 334 -7.80 -16.93 29.01
C GLU A 334 -7.29 -18.26 28.43
N MET A 335 -8.14 -18.96 27.66
CA MET A 335 -7.73 -20.17 26.94
C MET A 335 -6.56 -19.94 25.98
N MET A 336 -6.54 -18.83 25.24
CA MET A 336 -5.45 -18.53 24.30
C MET A 336 -4.17 -18.09 25.02
N GLU A 337 -4.28 -17.41 26.16
CA GLU A 337 -3.14 -17.08 27.01
C GLU A 337 -2.51 -18.36 27.58
N GLU A 338 -3.31 -19.27 28.12
CA GLU A 338 -2.86 -20.60 28.58
C GLU A 338 -2.18 -21.40 27.47
N LEU A 339 -2.80 -21.48 26.29
CA LEU A 339 -2.22 -22.18 25.14
C LEU A 339 -0.87 -21.57 24.73
N THR A 340 -0.77 -20.24 24.74
CA THR A 340 0.46 -19.54 24.36
C THR A 340 1.58 -19.78 25.36
N GLU A 341 1.27 -19.78 26.67
CA GLU A 341 2.23 -20.15 27.70
C GLU A 341 2.63 -21.62 27.62
N GLY A 342 1.70 -22.53 27.31
CA GLY A 342 1.99 -23.93 27.07
C GLY A 342 2.95 -24.14 25.89
N ILE A 343 2.73 -23.43 24.78
CA ILE A 343 3.65 -23.44 23.62
C ILE A 343 5.02 -22.87 24.00
N ARG A 344 5.05 -21.76 24.77
CA ARG A 344 6.30 -21.17 25.25
C ARG A 344 7.09 -22.18 26.09
N TRP A 345 6.42 -22.86 27.01
CA TRP A 345 7.04 -23.87 27.86
C TRP A 345 7.59 -25.04 27.05
N ALA A 346 6.79 -25.60 26.12
CA ALA A 346 7.24 -26.68 25.25
C ALA A 346 8.44 -26.28 24.38
N PHE A 347 8.47 -25.04 23.89
CA PHE A 347 9.62 -24.52 23.13
C PHE A 347 10.88 -24.43 24.00
N ILE A 348 10.76 -23.93 25.24
CA ILE A 348 11.87 -23.86 26.19
C ILE A 348 12.38 -25.27 26.52
N ASP A 349 11.48 -26.22 26.77
CA ASP A 349 11.84 -27.60 27.08
C ASP A 349 12.64 -28.26 25.94
N MET A 350 12.15 -28.11 24.70
CA MET A 350 12.85 -28.56 23.48
C MET A 350 14.21 -27.86 23.32
N LEU A 351 14.28 -26.54 23.54
CA LEU A 351 15.50 -25.74 23.42
C LEU A 351 16.60 -26.20 24.40
N GLU A 352 16.20 -26.58 25.61
CA GLU A 352 17.13 -27.02 26.65
C GLU A 352 17.54 -28.48 26.48
N LYS A 353 16.57 -29.39 26.29
CA LYS A 353 16.76 -30.83 26.43
C LYS A 353 17.04 -31.56 25.12
N GLU A 354 16.43 -31.15 24.02
CA GLU A 354 16.45 -31.90 22.75
C GLU A 354 17.36 -31.28 21.70
N ASN A 355 17.61 -29.98 21.81
CA ASN A 355 18.42 -29.24 20.86
C ASN A 355 19.91 -29.43 21.10
N ASP A 356 20.58 -30.27 20.31
CA ASP A 356 22.00 -30.60 20.42
C ASP A 356 22.92 -29.76 19.52
N TRP A 357 22.36 -29.06 18.53
CA TRP A 357 23.14 -28.31 17.54
C TRP A 357 23.49 -26.87 17.98
N MET A 358 22.84 -26.33 19.02
CA MET A 358 23.17 -25.00 19.57
C MET A 358 24.09 -25.10 20.80
N ASP A 359 25.12 -24.25 20.83
CA ASP A 359 25.96 -24.08 22.02
C ASP A 359 25.19 -23.44 23.19
N SER A 360 25.78 -23.51 24.38
CA SER A 360 25.17 -23.03 25.62
C SER A 360 24.94 -21.51 25.66
N GLU A 361 25.82 -20.72 25.05
CA GLU A 361 25.67 -19.26 25.01
C GLU A 361 24.49 -18.86 24.11
N THR A 362 24.38 -19.49 22.95
CA THR A 362 23.30 -19.26 21.98
C THR A 362 21.96 -19.74 22.54
N LYS A 363 21.91 -20.89 23.22
CA LYS A 363 20.71 -21.34 23.95
C LYS A 363 20.25 -20.33 24.99
N LYS A 364 21.17 -19.76 25.77
CA LYS A 364 20.84 -18.73 26.77
C LYS A 364 20.20 -17.49 26.12
N LYS A 365 20.75 -16.99 25.01
CA LYS A 365 20.16 -15.86 24.28
C LYS A 365 18.79 -16.19 23.69
N ALA A 366 18.60 -17.41 23.18
CA ALA A 366 17.31 -17.86 22.67
C ALA A 366 16.26 -17.95 23.79
N TYR A 367 16.64 -18.48 24.95
CA TYR A 367 15.80 -18.50 26.15
C TYR A 367 15.37 -17.09 26.55
N GLU A 368 16.33 -16.17 26.70
CA GLU A 368 16.06 -14.76 27.04
C GLU A 368 15.10 -14.10 26.03
N LYS A 369 15.23 -14.42 24.73
CA LYS A 369 14.31 -13.91 23.72
C LYS A 369 12.90 -14.44 23.92
N VAL A 370 12.74 -15.76 24.10
CA VAL A 370 11.44 -16.42 24.25
C VAL A 370 10.70 -15.94 25.49
N THR A 371 11.40 -15.75 26.61
CA THR A 371 10.81 -15.20 27.85
C THR A 371 10.36 -13.76 27.71
N ASN A 372 10.96 -12.99 26.79
CA ASN A 372 10.61 -11.59 26.53
C ASN A 372 9.55 -11.41 25.43
N ILE A 373 9.06 -12.48 24.80
CA ILE A 373 7.95 -12.40 23.83
C ILE A 373 6.68 -12.01 24.58
N ASN A 374 6.21 -10.77 24.41
CA ASN A 374 4.97 -10.29 25.04
C ASN A 374 3.75 -10.65 24.19
N THR A 375 3.00 -11.66 24.63
CA THR A 375 1.79 -12.17 23.95
C THR A 375 0.49 -11.58 24.50
N SER A 376 0.44 -11.25 25.79
CA SER A 376 -0.77 -10.76 26.46
C SER A 376 -1.27 -9.41 25.95
N LYS A 377 -0.39 -8.58 25.38
CA LYS A 377 -0.78 -7.29 24.77
C LYS A 377 -1.60 -7.42 23.48
N PHE A 378 -1.67 -8.59 22.86
CA PHE A 378 -2.23 -8.75 21.51
C PHE A 378 -3.41 -9.74 21.44
N VAL A 379 -3.84 -10.35 22.56
CA VAL A 379 -4.99 -11.25 22.58
C VAL A 379 -6.28 -10.45 22.79
N GLY A 380 -7.17 -10.49 21.79
CA GLY A 380 -8.54 -10.02 21.90
C GLY A 380 -8.71 -8.51 21.73
N LYS A 381 -8.38 -7.71 22.75
CA LYS A 381 -8.94 -6.35 22.89
C LYS A 381 -7.88 -5.24 22.81
N SER A 382 -8.06 -4.30 21.88
CA SER A 382 -7.31 -3.03 21.81
C SER A 382 -7.89 -1.97 22.75
N ASP A 383 -7.05 -1.06 23.26
CA ASP A 383 -7.47 0.07 24.11
C ASP A 383 -8.44 1.01 23.37
N GLU A 384 -9.62 1.19 23.95
CA GLU A 384 -10.72 1.99 23.42
C GLU A 384 -10.37 3.47 23.22
N LYS A 385 -9.64 4.08 24.16
CA LYS A 385 -9.22 5.47 24.06
C LYS A 385 -8.14 5.66 22.99
N ALA A 386 -7.30 4.65 22.79
CA ALA A 386 -6.25 4.69 21.77
C ALA A 386 -6.86 4.68 20.36
N VAL A 387 -7.87 3.83 20.11
CA VAL A 387 -8.59 3.80 18.82
C VAL A 387 -9.28 5.13 18.53
N GLU A 388 -9.97 5.70 19.52
CA GLU A 388 -10.65 6.99 19.32
C GLU A 388 -9.68 8.14 19.10
N THR A 389 -8.62 8.24 19.90
CA THR A 389 -7.58 9.28 19.75
C THR A 389 -6.93 9.21 18.37
N PHE A 390 -6.64 8.00 17.88
CA PHE A 390 -6.06 7.79 16.56
C PHE A 390 -6.94 8.32 15.42
N TYR A 391 -8.26 8.10 15.48
CA TYR A 391 -9.18 8.52 14.42
C TYR A 391 -9.84 9.89 14.66
N HIS A 392 -9.67 10.48 15.84
CA HIS A 392 -10.04 11.86 16.16
C HIS A 392 -9.01 12.86 15.60
N TRP A 393 -7.72 12.50 15.57
CA TRP A 393 -6.66 13.35 14.99
C TRP A 393 -6.64 13.34 13.46
N LYS A 394 -7.21 12.31 12.83
CA LYS A 394 -7.51 12.33 11.40
C LYS A 394 -8.76 13.19 11.17
N VAL A 395 -8.52 14.44 10.77
CA VAL A 395 -9.53 15.33 10.20
C VAL A 395 -10.09 14.70 8.94
N LEU A 396 -11.09 13.84 9.10
CA LEU A 396 -11.96 13.36 8.03
C LEU A 396 -12.91 14.46 7.55
N ASN A 397 -12.98 15.58 8.28
CA ASN A 397 -13.87 16.71 7.96
C ASN A 397 -13.46 17.52 6.72
N SER A 398 -12.19 17.51 6.26
CA SER A 398 -11.80 18.25 5.05
C SER A 398 -11.68 17.38 3.79
N LEU A 399 -11.78 16.05 3.91
CA LEU A 399 -11.59 15.11 2.79
C LEU A 399 -12.88 14.41 2.32
N TYR A 400 -14.00 14.65 2.99
CA TYR A 400 -15.29 13.97 2.71
C TYR A 400 -16.48 14.94 2.55
N SER A 401 -16.29 16.26 2.64
CA SER A 401 -17.40 17.23 2.64
C SER A 401 -17.88 17.70 1.26
N SER A 402 -17.43 17.11 0.16
CA SER A 402 -18.01 17.40 -1.16
C SER A 402 -17.90 16.20 -2.10
N SER A 403 -19.02 15.49 -2.28
CA SER A 403 -19.45 14.86 -3.54
C SER A 403 -18.50 13.95 -4.36
N THR A 404 -17.37 13.47 -3.83
CA THR A 404 -16.52 12.50 -4.56
C THR A 404 -15.96 11.41 -3.67
N PHE A 405 -16.26 10.18 -4.04
CA PHE A 405 -15.83 8.87 -3.55
C PHE A 405 -14.30 8.60 -3.53
N HIS A 406 -13.45 9.62 -3.45
CA HIS A 406 -12.06 9.52 -3.91
C HIS A 406 -10.96 9.47 -2.84
N THR A 407 -11.28 9.25 -1.57
CA THR A 407 -10.32 9.41 -0.46
C THR A 407 -10.20 8.20 0.48
N ALA A 408 -10.64 7.02 0.06
CA ALA A 408 -10.64 5.81 0.90
C ALA A 408 -9.33 4.99 0.92
N VAL A 409 -8.25 5.45 0.28
CA VAL A 409 -6.93 4.79 0.34
C VAL A 409 -5.89 5.78 0.84
N LEU A 410 -6.13 6.27 2.06
CA LEU A 410 -5.21 7.16 2.76
C LEU A 410 -4.86 6.50 4.09
N PHE A 411 -3.56 6.24 4.25
CA PHE A 411 -2.87 5.77 5.46
C PHE A 411 -2.86 4.26 5.74
N THR A 412 -1.93 3.55 5.10
CA THR A 412 -1.05 2.64 5.84
C THR A 412 0.25 3.41 6.17
N ASP A 413 0.75 3.23 7.39
CA ASP A 413 1.96 3.83 7.98
C ASP A 413 1.85 5.27 8.50
N VAL A 414 1.13 5.46 9.61
CA VAL A 414 1.56 6.37 10.70
C VAL A 414 1.11 5.77 12.03
N GLN A 415 2.03 5.19 12.79
CA GLN A 415 1.90 5.01 14.23
C GLN A 415 2.87 6.01 14.88
N MET A 416 2.33 7.09 15.46
CA MET A 416 3.07 7.98 16.35
C MET A 416 2.23 8.21 17.62
N LYS A 417 2.43 7.34 18.61
CA LYS A 417 2.91 7.70 19.96
C LYS A 417 3.36 6.45 20.69
#